data_AF-A0A3Q1HLP2-F1
#
_entry.id   AF-A0A3Q1HLP2-F1
#
_cell.length_a   1.000
_cell.length_b   1.000
_cell.length_c   1.000
_cell.angle_alpha   90.00
_cell.angle_beta   90.00
_cell.angle_gamma   90.00
#
_symmetry.space_group_name_H-M   'P 1'
#
loop_
_entity.id
_entity.type
_entity.pdbx_description
1 polymer ?
#
loop_
_entity_poly.entity_id
_entity_poly.type
_entity_poly.pdbx_seq_one_letter_code
_entity_poly.pdbx_strand_id
1 'polypeptide(L)'
;MALTSPLQDESIHQAPLHIISTLLAEVATPKHTHTHTFLFFAIAPLLENNHPPPDLCEFFCKHCRERPRSMVVIEVFTPVVQRILKHNMDFGKCPRLRLFTQEYILALNELNGGMEVVKKFVHSMHGPTGQCPHPRVLPNLVAVCLAAIYSCYEEFINSRDNSPSLKEIRNGCQQQNDRKPPMPLRLLRPEPPTPPPATLLPLSPNPSPLHEILVELERNNSANARRKGGPSGGDSEPNLIDCLLVSPALNTLSIQLPAQADRVLGCFALILKMLSDYDDWRPALASLLQPIPFPKEALAHAKFTKELKYVIQRFAEDPRQEVHSCLLSVRSGKDGWFQLYSPGGVACDDDGELFASMVHILMGSCYKTKKFLLSLAENKLGPCMLLALRGNQTMVEILCLMLEYNIIDNKDTQLQIISTLESTQVGLRMYEQLCDRQRELKELQRKGGPTRLTLPSKSTDADLARLLSSGSFGNLENLSLAFTNVTSACAEQLIKLPSLKQLNLWSTQFGDAGLRLLSEHLACLQVLNLCETPVTDAGLLALSSMKSLCSLNMNSTKLTADTYEDLKAKLPNLKDVDVRYTEAW
;
A
#
# COMPACT_ATOMS: atom_id res chain seq x y z
N MET A 1 2.30 52.79 26.88
CA MET A 1 3.22 51.78 26.32
C MET A 1 2.66 51.38 24.97
N ALA A 2 3.22 51.93 23.90
CA ALA A 2 2.80 51.63 22.53
C ALA A 2 3.11 50.16 22.21
N LEU A 3 2.15 49.50 21.59
CA LEU A 3 2.27 48.18 20.98
C LEU A 3 3.38 48.24 19.92
N THR A 4 4.58 47.78 20.25
CA THR A 4 5.60 47.43 19.25
C THR A 4 5.22 46.10 18.63
N SER A 5 4.18 46.07 17.79
CA SER A 5 4.04 45.01 16.81
C SER A 5 5.19 45.19 15.80
N PRO A 6 6.13 44.24 15.67
CA PRO A 6 7.15 44.35 14.62
C PRO A 6 6.44 44.44 13.27
N LEU A 7 6.86 45.37 12.43
CA LEU A 7 6.34 45.54 11.06
C LEU A 7 6.61 44.23 10.29
N GLN A 8 5.61 43.34 10.23
CA GLN A 8 5.62 42.10 9.46
C GLN A 8 5.24 42.39 8.01
N ASP A 9 5.94 43.32 7.35
CA ASP A 9 5.78 43.52 5.92
C ASP A 9 6.79 42.62 5.19
N GLU A 10 6.31 41.75 4.31
CA GLU A 10 7.18 40.89 3.47
C GLU A 10 8.17 41.72 2.65
N SER A 11 7.79 42.95 2.28
CA SER A 11 8.64 43.86 1.50
C SER A 11 9.91 44.30 2.25
N ILE A 12 9.86 44.42 3.59
CA ILE A 12 11.02 44.81 4.42
C ILE A 12 12.10 43.74 4.43
N HIS A 13 11.70 42.47 4.30
CA HIS A 13 12.60 41.34 4.40
C HIS A 13 13.01 40.76 3.04
N GLN A 14 12.13 40.82 2.03
CA GLN A 14 12.42 40.34 0.69
C GLN A 14 13.17 41.35 -0.18
N ALA A 15 12.95 42.66 -0.02
CA ALA A 15 13.63 43.66 -0.84
C ALA A 15 15.17 43.64 -0.67
N PRO A 16 15.74 43.53 0.55
CA PRO A 16 17.18 43.36 0.72
C PRO A 16 17.72 42.08 0.06
N LEU A 17 16.99 40.97 0.16
CA LEU A 17 17.38 39.70 -0.47
C LEU A 17 17.34 39.79 -2.00
N HIS A 18 16.36 40.50 -2.57
CA HIS A 18 16.30 40.77 -4.00
C HIS A 18 17.45 41.65 -4.47
N ILE A 19 17.74 42.77 -3.78
CA ILE A 19 18.86 43.65 -4.10
C ILE A 19 20.18 42.89 -4.08
N ILE A 20 20.39 42.07 -3.06
CA ILE A 20 21.61 41.25 -2.93
C ILE A 20 21.67 40.18 -4.03
N SER A 21 20.54 39.60 -4.41
CA SER A 21 20.47 38.69 -5.54
C SER A 21 20.84 39.38 -6.86
N THR A 22 20.40 40.63 -7.09
CA THR A 22 20.77 41.43 -8.26
C THR A 22 22.26 41.78 -8.25
N LEU A 23 22.80 42.18 -7.10
CA LEU A 23 24.23 42.46 -6.94
C LEU A 23 25.09 41.21 -7.19
N LEU A 24 24.65 40.04 -6.73
CA LEU A 24 25.34 38.77 -7.00
C LEU A 24 25.32 38.40 -8.49
N ALA A 25 24.25 38.73 -9.20
CA ALA A 25 24.15 38.56 -10.65
C ALA A 25 25.09 39.50 -11.42
N GLU A 26 25.23 40.75 -10.97
CA GLU A 26 26.14 41.75 -11.57
C GLU A 26 27.63 41.46 -11.28
N VAL A 27 27.94 40.89 -10.10
CA VAL A 27 29.31 40.61 -9.64
C VAL A 27 29.83 39.23 -10.09
N ALA A 28 29.11 38.53 -10.99
CA ALA A 28 29.42 37.18 -11.48
C ALA A 28 30.74 37.03 -12.31
N THR A 29 31.71 37.92 -12.13
CA THR A 29 33.08 37.75 -12.63
C THR A 29 33.92 36.92 -11.63
N PRO A 30 34.73 35.96 -12.11
CA PRO A 30 35.37 34.92 -11.27
C PRO A 30 36.46 35.42 -10.30
N LYS A 31 36.66 36.73 -10.12
CA LYS A 31 37.76 37.31 -9.34
C LYS A 31 37.42 37.66 -7.87
N HIS A 32 36.17 37.51 -7.44
CA HIS A 32 35.70 38.01 -6.13
C HIS A 32 35.20 36.92 -5.16
N THR A 33 35.88 35.75 -5.14
CA THR A 33 35.42 34.58 -4.38
C THR A 33 35.51 34.66 -2.86
N HIS A 34 36.27 35.61 -2.28
CA HIS A 34 36.27 35.88 -0.83
C HIS A 34 35.10 36.77 -0.41
N THR A 35 34.73 37.74 -1.25
CA THR A 35 33.63 38.68 -1.04
C THR A 35 32.27 37.99 -0.98
N HIS A 36 32.05 36.91 -1.75
CA HIS A 36 30.82 36.13 -1.69
C HIS A 36 30.60 35.44 -0.34
N THR A 37 31.67 34.92 0.29
CA THR A 37 31.59 34.27 1.62
C THR A 37 31.15 35.28 2.69
N PHE A 38 31.75 36.48 2.71
CA PHE A 38 31.36 37.54 3.64
C PHE A 38 29.92 38.01 3.42
N LEU A 39 29.49 38.10 2.16
CA LEU A 39 28.11 38.45 1.82
C LEU A 39 27.12 37.40 2.34
N PHE A 40 27.44 36.10 2.23
CA PHE A 40 26.59 35.03 2.76
C PHE A 40 26.45 35.08 4.28
N PHE A 41 27.53 35.37 5.02
CA PHE A 41 27.44 35.61 6.46
C PHE A 41 26.63 36.87 6.80
N ALA A 42 26.74 37.93 6.00
CA ALA A 42 25.97 39.17 6.22
C ALA A 42 24.46 38.97 6.02
N ILE A 43 24.04 38.09 5.11
CA ILE A 43 22.62 37.80 4.86
C ILE A 43 22.04 36.68 5.73
N ALA A 44 22.87 35.95 6.49
CA ALA A 44 22.41 34.83 7.31
C ALA A 44 21.22 35.20 8.24
N PRO A 45 21.21 36.34 8.95
CA PRO A 45 20.08 36.73 9.82
C PRO A 45 18.78 36.99 9.05
N LEU A 46 18.86 37.41 7.78
CA LEU A 46 17.69 37.65 6.93
C LEU A 46 17.11 36.32 6.41
N LEU A 47 17.97 35.35 6.12
CA LEU A 47 17.61 34.02 5.64
C LEU A 47 17.08 33.10 6.74
N GLU A 48 17.43 33.35 8.01
CA GLU A 48 16.84 32.64 9.16
C GLU A 48 15.33 32.84 9.26
N ASN A 49 14.83 33.98 8.77
CA ASN A 49 13.41 34.36 8.87
C ASN A 49 12.65 34.29 7.54
N ASN A 50 13.33 34.15 6.40
CA ASN A 50 12.71 34.23 5.07
C ASN A 50 13.20 33.14 4.12
N HIS A 51 12.35 32.76 3.16
CA HIS A 51 12.78 31.86 2.09
C HIS A 51 13.70 32.61 1.11
N PRO A 52 14.81 32.00 0.66
CA PRO A 52 15.69 32.64 -0.32
C PRO A 52 14.97 32.79 -1.67
N PRO A 53 15.16 33.93 -2.37
CA PRO A 53 14.59 34.11 -3.69
C PRO A 53 15.19 33.12 -4.71
N PRO A 54 14.47 32.79 -5.79
CA PRO A 54 14.88 31.75 -6.74
C PRO A 54 16.27 31.94 -7.34
N ASP A 55 16.68 33.19 -7.58
CA ASP A 55 18.00 33.51 -8.17
C ASP A 55 19.13 33.29 -7.16
N LEU A 56 18.89 33.63 -5.88
CA LEU A 56 19.84 33.36 -4.80
C LEU A 56 20.03 31.86 -4.56
N CYS A 57 18.97 31.05 -4.73
CA CYS A 57 19.08 29.59 -4.67
C CYS A 57 20.07 29.03 -5.70
N GLU A 58 20.17 29.64 -6.90
CA GLU A 58 21.09 29.19 -7.93
C GLU A 58 22.55 29.43 -7.53
N PHE A 59 22.83 30.59 -6.94
CA PHE A 59 24.13 30.89 -6.35
C PHE A 59 24.48 29.93 -5.21
N PHE A 60 23.51 29.61 -4.34
CA PHE A 60 23.73 28.65 -3.26
C PHE A 60 24.00 27.25 -3.79
N CYS A 61 23.25 26.78 -4.81
CA CYS A 61 23.52 25.52 -5.49
C CYS A 61 24.95 25.47 -6.04
N LYS A 62 25.39 26.53 -6.73
CA LYS A 62 26.74 26.64 -7.27
C LYS A 62 27.80 26.57 -6.18
N HIS A 63 27.60 27.28 -5.08
CA HIS A 63 28.53 27.26 -3.94
C HIS A 63 28.61 25.88 -3.27
N CYS A 64 27.48 25.17 -3.12
CA CYS A 64 27.47 23.79 -2.60
C CYS A 64 28.30 22.84 -3.47
N ARG A 65 28.22 22.95 -4.81
CA ARG A 65 28.98 22.11 -5.75
C ARG A 65 30.47 22.44 -5.78
N GLU A 66 30.82 23.72 -5.78
CA GLU A 66 32.21 24.16 -5.92
C GLU A 66 32.98 24.09 -4.58
N ARG A 67 32.30 24.32 -3.46
CA ARG A 67 32.93 24.44 -2.12
C ARG A 67 32.10 23.75 -1.03
N PRO A 68 31.89 22.43 -1.11
CA PRO A 68 31.08 21.67 -0.16
C PRO A 68 31.61 21.74 1.29
N ARG A 69 32.94 21.90 1.45
CA ARG A 69 33.63 21.99 2.75
C ARG A 69 33.70 23.40 3.34
N SER A 70 33.00 24.37 2.74
CA SER A 70 32.97 25.75 3.22
C SER A 70 32.19 25.88 4.53
N MET A 71 32.66 26.74 5.44
CA MET A 71 31.91 27.09 6.66
C MET A 71 30.51 27.66 6.35
N VAL A 72 30.32 28.29 5.19
CA VAL A 72 29.01 28.79 4.74
C VAL A 72 28.00 27.65 4.61
N VAL A 73 28.41 26.48 4.11
CA VAL A 73 27.52 25.32 4.00
C VAL A 73 27.07 24.88 5.40
N ILE A 74 28.02 24.82 6.34
CA ILE A 74 27.74 24.28 7.69
C ILE A 74 26.99 25.30 8.57
N GLU A 75 27.37 26.58 8.55
CA GLU A 75 26.85 27.58 9.49
C GLU A 75 25.69 28.40 8.92
N VAL A 76 25.71 28.72 7.62
CA VAL A 76 24.71 29.60 6.99
C VAL A 76 23.62 28.77 6.30
N PHE A 77 23.98 27.78 5.49
CA PHE A 77 22.99 27.03 4.71
C PHE A 77 22.19 26.03 5.56
N THR A 78 22.79 25.45 6.61
CA THR A 78 22.10 24.54 7.52
C THR A 78 20.79 25.12 8.06
N PRO A 79 20.75 26.26 8.79
CA PRO A 79 19.50 26.80 9.33
C PRO A 79 18.48 27.16 8.23
N VAL A 80 18.95 27.59 7.06
CA VAL A 80 18.09 27.91 5.91
C VAL A 80 17.40 26.66 5.38
N VAL A 81 18.15 25.57 5.17
CA VAL A 81 17.58 24.30 4.70
C VAL A 81 16.68 23.68 5.77
N GLN A 82 17.04 23.75 7.05
CA GLN A 82 16.17 23.32 8.14
C GLN A 82 14.83 24.09 8.10
N ARG A 83 14.85 25.41 7.88
CA ARG A 83 13.64 26.22 7.73
C ARG A 83 12.82 25.82 6.51
N ILE A 84 13.46 25.61 5.35
CA ILE A 84 12.80 25.15 4.12
C ILE A 84 12.07 23.83 4.39
N LEU A 85 12.73 22.85 5.02
CA LEU A 85 12.11 21.56 5.31
C LEU A 85 10.97 21.66 6.34
N LYS A 86 11.05 22.56 7.32
CA LYS A 86 10.03 22.74 8.37
C LYS A 86 8.80 23.52 7.92
N HIS A 87 8.98 24.55 7.09
CA HIS A 87 7.94 25.53 6.80
C HIS A 87 7.50 25.58 5.33
N ASN A 88 8.27 25.03 4.40
CA ASN A 88 7.88 25.05 2.99
C ASN A 88 6.60 24.23 2.79
N MET A 89 5.63 24.84 2.10
CA MET A 89 4.33 24.22 1.89
C MET A 89 4.29 23.34 0.64
N ASP A 90 5.06 23.68 -0.40
CA ASP A 90 5.00 22.97 -1.68
C ASP A 90 6.27 23.21 -2.52
N PHE A 91 7.04 22.15 -2.80
CA PHE A 91 8.18 22.22 -3.71
C PHE A 91 7.79 22.31 -5.19
N GLY A 92 6.55 21.99 -5.56
CA GLY A 92 6.05 22.13 -6.92
C GLY A 92 5.98 23.58 -7.37
N LYS A 93 5.66 24.51 -6.46
CA LYS A 93 5.66 25.96 -6.72
C LYS A 93 7.07 26.58 -6.75
N CYS A 94 8.02 25.98 -6.04
CA CYS A 94 9.37 26.50 -5.86
C CYS A 94 10.45 25.43 -6.13
N PRO A 95 10.64 24.98 -7.39
CA PRO A 95 11.57 23.90 -7.72
C PRO A 95 13.04 24.23 -7.41
N ARG A 96 13.41 25.52 -7.41
CA ARG A 96 14.78 25.97 -7.09
C ARG A 96 15.13 25.79 -5.61
N LEU A 97 14.16 25.90 -4.69
CA LEU A 97 14.36 25.58 -3.27
C LEU A 97 14.60 24.09 -3.07
N ARG A 98 13.89 23.24 -3.82
CA ARG A 98 14.10 21.79 -3.79
C ARG A 98 15.51 21.44 -4.27
N LEU A 99 15.93 22.02 -5.40
CA LEU A 99 17.26 21.82 -5.94
C LEU A 99 18.35 22.27 -4.96
N PHE A 100 18.20 23.45 -4.36
CA PHE A 100 19.15 23.92 -3.34
C PHE A 100 19.25 22.94 -2.16
N THR A 101 18.11 22.41 -1.69
CA THR A 101 18.09 21.39 -0.64
C THR A 101 18.83 20.11 -1.06
N GLN A 102 18.67 19.68 -2.31
CA GLN A 102 19.38 18.52 -2.86
C GLN A 102 20.90 18.75 -2.88
N GLU A 103 21.35 19.87 -3.45
CA GLU A 103 22.77 20.20 -3.56
C GLU A 103 23.42 20.40 -2.19
N TYR A 104 22.69 20.95 -1.23
CA TYR A 104 23.15 21.05 0.17
C TYR A 104 23.36 19.68 0.80
N ILE A 105 22.40 18.75 0.65
CA ILE A 105 22.53 17.38 1.18
C ILE A 105 23.72 16.65 0.55
N LEU A 106 23.92 16.81 -0.76
CA LEU A 106 25.09 16.26 -1.45
C LEU A 106 26.39 16.88 -0.92
N ALA A 107 26.43 18.20 -0.72
CA ALA A 107 27.58 18.88 -0.12
C ALA A 107 27.89 18.37 1.30
N LEU A 108 26.86 18.10 2.12
CA LEU A 108 27.04 17.48 3.43
C LEU A 108 27.66 16.08 3.31
N ASN A 109 27.25 15.29 2.32
CA ASN A 109 27.80 13.95 2.07
C ASN A 109 29.26 13.98 1.55
N GLU A 110 29.78 15.11 1.10
CA GLU A 110 31.19 15.27 0.69
C GLU A 110 32.12 15.76 1.83
N LEU A 111 31.56 16.05 3.00
CA LEU A 111 32.32 16.33 4.22
C LEU A 111 33.04 15.07 4.72
N ASN A 112 34.06 15.24 5.58
CA ASN A 112 34.92 14.14 6.04
C ASN A 112 34.16 12.99 6.76
N GLY A 113 32.94 13.22 7.24
CA GLY A 113 32.08 12.19 7.84
C GLY A 113 31.03 11.59 6.89
N GLY A 114 30.97 12.05 5.64
CA GLY A 114 30.05 11.56 4.61
C GLY A 114 28.60 11.42 5.09
N MET A 115 28.04 10.23 4.91
CA MET A 115 26.66 9.91 5.30
C MET A 115 26.38 10.06 6.80
N GLU A 116 27.37 9.97 7.68
CA GLU A 116 27.13 10.21 9.12
C GLU A 116 26.79 11.67 9.41
N VAL A 117 27.29 12.61 8.60
CA VAL A 117 26.91 14.02 8.72
C VAL A 117 25.46 14.22 8.27
N VAL A 118 25.07 13.58 7.16
CA VAL A 118 23.69 13.59 6.68
C VAL A 118 22.74 12.95 7.71
N LYS A 119 23.16 11.85 8.34
CA LYS A 119 22.41 11.18 9.42
C LYS A 119 22.18 12.10 10.62
N LYS A 120 23.23 12.79 11.07
CA LYS A 120 23.13 13.79 12.15
C LYS A 120 22.20 14.94 11.77
N PHE A 121 22.23 15.39 10.52
CA PHE A 121 21.32 16.41 10.01
C PHE A 121 19.86 15.93 10.03
N VAL A 122 19.56 14.74 9.50
CA VAL A 122 18.21 14.16 9.52
C VAL A 122 17.71 13.96 10.96
N HIS A 123 18.57 13.49 11.86
CA HIS A 123 18.25 13.35 13.28
C HIS A 123 17.95 14.69 13.95
N SER A 124 18.73 15.73 13.65
CA SER A 124 18.47 17.10 14.13
C SER A 124 17.12 17.64 13.65
N MET A 125 16.64 17.19 12.49
CA MET A 125 15.34 17.58 11.93
C MET A 125 14.17 16.83 12.55
N HIS A 126 14.37 15.57 12.92
CA HIS A 126 13.40 14.79 13.70
C HIS A 126 13.27 15.34 15.13
N GLY A 127 14.38 15.75 15.75
CA GLY A 127 14.42 16.17 17.14
C GLY A 127 14.64 14.99 18.11
N PRO A 128 14.96 15.28 19.39
CA PRO A 128 15.34 14.28 20.39
C PRO A 128 14.15 13.52 21.00
N THR A 129 12.92 13.97 20.73
CA THR A 129 11.68 13.40 21.26
C THR A 129 11.20 12.22 20.40
N GLY A 130 10.43 11.29 20.99
CA GLY A 130 9.87 10.14 20.26
C GLY A 130 8.80 10.47 19.21
N GLN A 131 8.49 11.76 19.01
CA GLN A 131 7.62 12.26 17.96
C GLN A 131 8.28 13.48 17.31
N CYS A 132 8.22 13.55 15.99
CA CYS A 132 8.73 14.67 15.22
C CYS A 132 7.90 15.95 15.48
N PRO A 133 8.54 17.07 15.87
CA PRO A 133 7.85 18.32 16.19
C PRO A 133 7.33 19.05 14.95
N HIS A 134 7.76 18.65 13.75
CA HIS A 134 7.43 19.35 12.49
C HIS A 134 6.90 18.36 11.43
N PRO A 135 5.57 18.26 11.24
CA PRO A 135 4.97 17.24 10.37
C PRO A 135 5.32 17.40 8.87
N ARG A 136 5.84 18.56 8.46
CA ARG A 136 6.23 18.86 7.07
C ARG A 136 7.60 18.33 6.69
N VAL A 137 8.46 18.05 7.67
CA VAL A 137 9.85 17.66 7.43
C VAL A 137 9.94 16.38 6.61
N LEU A 138 9.19 15.35 7.00
CA LEU A 138 9.20 14.07 6.31
C LEU A 138 8.70 14.18 4.85
N PRO A 139 7.50 14.73 4.55
CA PRO A 139 7.05 14.92 3.16
C PRO A 139 8.04 15.71 2.31
N ASN A 140 8.65 16.75 2.87
CA ASN A 140 9.64 17.57 2.17
C ASN A 140 10.94 16.81 1.88
N LEU A 141 11.45 16.05 2.84
CA LEU A 141 12.62 15.19 2.64
C LEU A 141 12.35 14.09 1.59
N VAL A 142 11.19 13.45 1.65
CA VAL A 142 10.79 12.44 0.65
C VAL A 142 10.69 13.06 -0.74
N ALA A 143 10.07 14.23 -0.88
CA ALA A 143 9.98 14.93 -2.16
C ALA A 143 11.37 15.29 -2.74
N VAL A 144 12.32 15.67 -1.90
CA VAL A 144 13.71 15.94 -2.26
C VAL A 144 14.40 14.65 -2.75
N CYS A 145 14.26 13.54 -2.01
CA CYS A 145 14.78 12.23 -2.38
C CYS A 145 14.22 11.73 -3.70
N LEU A 146 12.90 11.74 -3.87
CA LEU A 146 12.23 11.28 -5.09
C LEU A 146 12.72 12.07 -6.30
N ALA A 147 12.73 13.41 -6.22
CA ALA A 147 13.19 14.23 -7.33
C ALA A 147 14.67 14.00 -7.68
N ALA A 148 15.53 13.73 -6.70
CA ALA A 148 16.94 13.43 -6.94
C ALA A 148 17.11 12.06 -7.62
N ILE A 149 16.39 11.04 -7.14
CA ILE A 149 16.40 9.70 -7.74
C ILE A 149 15.89 9.76 -9.18
N TYR A 150 14.78 10.45 -9.45
CA TYR A 150 14.28 10.67 -10.82
C TYR A 150 15.32 11.31 -11.73
N SER A 151 16.03 12.33 -11.24
CA SER A 151 17.06 13.02 -12.03
C SER A 151 18.21 12.12 -12.46
N CYS A 152 18.54 11.07 -11.69
CA CYS A 152 19.57 10.11 -12.06
C CYS A 152 19.20 9.27 -13.29
N TYR A 153 17.90 9.09 -13.56
CA TYR A 153 17.40 8.27 -14.66
C TYR A 153 16.77 9.09 -15.80
N GLU A 154 16.83 10.42 -15.72
CA GLU A 154 16.18 11.32 -16.68
C GLU A 154 16.64 11.08 -18.13
N GLU A 155 17.93 10.79 -18.34
CA GLU A 155 18.48 10.48 -19.67
C GLU A 155 17.94 9.16 -20.25
N PHE A 156 17.75 8.14 -19.41
CA PHE A 156 17.16 6.87 -19.80
C PHE A 156 15.66 6.99 -20.10
N ILE A 157 14.96 7.83 -19.33
CA ILE A 157 13.53 8.12 -19.56
C ILE A 157 13.36 8.87 -20.89
N ASN A 158 14.12 9.95 -21.10
CA ASN A 158 14.03 10.80 -22.29
C ASN A 158 14.51 10.13 -23.59
N SER A 159 15.36 9.10 -23.51
CA SER A 159 15.79 8.33 -24.70
C SER A 159 14.74 7.32 -25.19
N ARG A 160 13.76 7.00 -24.34
CA ARG A 160 12.74 5.98 -24.60
C ARG A 160 11.41 6.59 -25.03
N ASP A 161 11.08 7.74 -24.45
CA ASP A 161 9.98 8.59 -24.89
C ASP A 161 10.54 9.63 -25.86
N ASN A 162 10.26 9.52 -27.18
CA ASN A 162 10.54 10.58 -28.18
C ASN A 162 9.68 11.83 -27.89
N SER A 163 9.85 12.44 -26.73
CA SER A 163 9.14 13.60 -26.21
C SER A 163 10.17 14.60 -25.65
N PRO A 164 9.90 15.91 -25.72
CA PRO A 164 10.88 16.91 -25.37
C PRO A 164 11.34 16.74 -23.93
N SER A 165 12.66 16.80 -23.73
CA SER A 165 13.30 16.64 -22.44
C SER A 165 12.67 17.52 -21.36
N LEU A 166 12.55 17.03 -20.13
CA LEU A 166 12.19 17.81 -18.93
C LEU A 166 13.06 19.07 -18.72
N LYS A 167 14.19 19.21 -19.43
CA LYS A 167 14.97 20.46 -19.55
C LYS A 167 14.16 21.61 -20.16
N GLU A 168 13.21 21.36 -21.06
CA GLU A 168 12.32 22.39 -21.62
C GLU A 168 11.30 22.88 -20.58
N ILE A 169 10.80 21.98 -19.73
CA ILE A 169 9.90 22.33 -18.62
C ILE A 169 10.67 23.07 -17.50
N ARG A 170 11.96 22.79 -17.34
CA ARG A 170 12.85 23.47 -16.38
C ARG A 170 13.22 24.90 -16.81
N ASN A 171 13.27 25.19 -18.11
CA ASN A 171 13.60 26.51 -18.67
C ASN A 171 12.36 27.32 -19.12
N GLY A 172 11.17 26.71 -19.19
CA GLY A 172 9.93 27.30 -19.71
C GLY A 172 9.13 28.18 -18.74
N CYS A 173 9.77 29.00 -17.90
CA CYS A 173 9.10 30.08 -17.15
C CYS A 173 9.76 31.45 -17.34
N GLN A 174 10.32 31.66 -18.54
CA GLN A 174 10.66 32.98 -19.07
C GLN A 174 10.07 33.12 -20.48
N GLN A 175 8.76 33.37 -20.56
CA GLN A 175 8.23 34.21 -21.62
C GLN A 175 7.31 35.25 -20.99
N GLN A 176 7.80 36.49 -21.06
CA GLN A 176 7.11 37.70 -20.69
C GLN A 176 5.78 37.83 -21.45
N ASN A 177 4.83 38.44 -20.75
CA ASN A 177 3.68 39.15 -21.29
C ASN A 177 3.95 39.80 -22.65
N ASP A 178 3.30 39.32 -23.70
CA ASP A 178 2.79 40.20 -24.76
C ASP A 178 1.29 40.38 -24.57
N ARG A 179 0.94 41.36 -23.73
CA ARG A 179 -0.39 41.96 -23.69
C ARG A 179 -0.62 42.65 -25.03
N LYS A 180 -1.41 42.04 -25.93
CA LYS A 180 -2.09 42.79 -26.99
C LYS A 180 -3.18 43.69 -26.38
N PRO A 181 -3.36 44.94 -26.87
CA PRO A 181 -4.21 45.94 -26.24
C PRO A 181 -5.71 45.61 -26.42
N PRO A 182 -6.60 46.16 -25.58
CA PRO A 182 -8.02 45.87 -25.65
C PRO A 182 -8.66 46.59 -26.85
N MET A 183 -9.40 45.85 -27.68
CA MET A 183 -10.25 46.40 -28.74
C MET A 183 -11.55 46.97 -28.16
N PRO A 184 -12.08 48.09 -28.69
CA PRO A 184 -13.35 48.66 -28.25
C PRO A 184 -14.55 47.96 -28.90
N LEU A 185 -15.63 47.87 -28.12
CA LEU A 185 -16.97 47.41 -28.51
C LEU A 185 -17.57 48.25 -29.65
N ARG A 186 -18.15 47.62 -30.68
CA ARG A 186 -19.42 48.06 -31.31
C ARG A 186 -20.03 47.08 -32.33
N LEU A 187 -21.26 46.65 -31.98
CA LEU A 187 -22.51 46.53 -32.77
C LEU A 187 -22.64 45.58 -33.99
N LEU A 188 -23.63 44.68 -33.83
CA LEU A 188 -24.31 43.80 -34.78
C LEU A 188 -24.99 44.50 -35.98
N ARG A 189 -24.96 43.87 -37.17
CA ARG A 189 -26.07 43.50 -38.12
C ARG A 189 -25.56 43.22 -39.58
N PRO A 190 -26.33 42.64 -40.54
CA PRO A 190 -26.33 41.21 -40.90
C PRO A 190 -26.05 40.89 -42.41
N GLU A 191 -25.81 39.60 -42.73
CA GLU A 191 -25.91 38.78 -44.00
C GLU A 191 -26.16 39.39 -45.41
N PRO A 192 -25.76 38.76 -46.58
CA PRO A 192 -26.11 37.37 -47.02
C PRO A 192 -25.06 36.60 -47.93
N PRO A 193 -25.37 35.37 -48.46
CA PRO A 193 -24.39 34.30 -48.78
C PRO A 193 -24.23 33.89 -50.27
N THR A 194 -23.45 32.80 -50.53
CA THR A 194 -23.34 31.85 -51.71
C THR A 194 -22.02 31.89 -52.53
N PRO A 195 -21.67 30.87 -53.37
CA PRO A 195 -21.59 29.39 -53.21
C PRO A 195 -20.25 28.77 -53.78
N PRO A 196 -20.03 27.43 -53.83
CA PRO A 196 -18.78 26.78 -54.30
C PRO A 196 -18.87 26.21 -55.74
N PRO A 197 -17.78 25.69 -56.33
CA PRO A 197 -17.90 24.74 -57.44
C PRO A 197 -17.22 23.38 -57.20
N ALA A 198 -17.83 22.36 -57.81
CA ALA A 198 -17.46 20.95 -57.79
C ALA A 198 -16.84 20.51 -59.14
N THR A 199 -15.98 19.47 -59.05
CA THR A 199 -15.72 18.34 -59.99
C THR A 199 -15.74 18.54 -61.51
N LEU A 200 -14.74 17.96 -62.21
CA LEU A 200 -14.93 17.14 -63.42
C LEU A 200 -13.69 16.24 -63.69
N LEU A 201 -13.92 14.92 -63.64
CA LEU A 201 -13.18 13.83 -64.33
C LEU A 201 -13.73 13.72 -65.78
N PRO A 202 -13.06 13.09 -66.79
CA PRO A 202 -12.94 11.61 -66.83
C PRO A 202 -11.84 10.92 -67.70
N LEU A 203 -11.61 9.65 -67.33
CA LEU A 203 -11.43 8.41 -68.12
C LEU A 203 -10.14 8.08 -68.92
N SER A 204 -9.65 6.88 -68.58
CA SER A 204 -8.60 6.01 -69.13
C SER A 204 -8.94 5.38 -70.52
N PRO A 205 -8.01 4.62 -71.17
CA PRO A 205 -7.83 3.18 -70.87
C PRO A 205 -6.38 2.60 -70.96
N ASN A 206 -6.26 1.41 -70.36
CA ASN A 206 -5.16 0.41 -70.17
C ASN A 206 -4.51 -0.16 -71.48
N PRO A 207 -3.45 -1.03 -71.48
CA PRO A 207 -3.17 -2.16 -70.55
C PRO A 207 -1.70 -2.54 -70.18
N SER A 208 -1.62 -3.58 -69.33
CA SER A 208 -0.58 -4.32 -68.53
C SER A 208 0.52 -5.11 -69.30
N PRO A 209 1.51 -5.84 -68.67
CA PRO A 209 1.41 -7.03 -67.75
C PRO A 209 2.35 -6.97 -66.50
N LEU A 210 2.14 -7.53 -65.30
CA LEU A 210 1.90 -8.89 -64.72
C LEU A 210 3.09 -9.90 -64.75
N HIS A 211 3.59 -10.27 -63.55
CA HIS A 211 4.13 -11.57 -63.02
C HIS A 211 5.11 -11.26 -61.86
N GLU A 212 5.35 -12.03 -60.80
CA GLU A 212 4.74 -13.20 -60.16
C GLU A 212 5.48 -13.39 -58.80
N ILE A 213 4.93 -14.28 -57.98
CA ILE A 213 5.35 -14.74 -56.64
C ILE A 213 6.72 -15.47 -56.67
N LEU A 214 7.53 -15.38 -55.59
CA LEU A 214 8.24 -16.56 -55.08
C LEU A 214 8.60 -16.47 -53.59
N VAL A 215 8.14 -17.48 -52.87
CA VAL A 215 8.56 -17.94 -51.54
C VAL A 215 9.71 -18.92 -51.75
N GLU A 216 10.81 -18.80 -51.01
CA GLU A 216 11.78 -19.89 -50.83
C GLU A 216 11.95 -20.20 -49.34
N LEU A 217 11.23 -21.25 -48.92
CA LEU A 217 11.76 -22.23 -47.98
C LEU A 217 12.83 -23.04 -48.70
N GLU A 218 13.97 -23.29 -48.06
CA GLU A 218 14.77 -24.53 -48.10
C GLU A 218 16.04 -24.30 -47.25
N ARG A 219 16.68 -25.24 -46.55
CA ARG A 219 16.41 -26.61 -46.09
C ARG A 219 17.62 -26.97 -45.22
N ASN A 220 17.40 -27.79 -44.21
CA ASN A 220 18.45 -28.41 -43.38
C ASN A 220 19.61 -29.00 -44.20
N ASN A 221 20.82 -28.96 -43.64
CA ASN A 221 21.74 -30.10 -43.76
C ASN A 221 22.55 -30.32 -42.47
N SER A 222 22.20 -31.43 -41.82
CA SER A 222 22.92 -32.13 -40.77
C SER A 222 24.16 -32.85 -41.30
N ALA A 223 25.27 -32.85 -40.52
CA ALA A 223 26.06 -34.03 -40.13
C ALA A 223 27.48 -33.64 -39.67
N ASN A 224 27.86 -33.92 -38.42
CA ASN A 224 28.47 -35.21 -38.09
C ASN A 224 28.77 -35.36 -36.59
N ALA A 225 28.55 -36.59 -36.14
CA ALA A 225 28.61 -37.06 -34.76
C ALA A 225 30.03 -37.37 -34.28
N ARG A 226 30.23 -37.35 -32.96
CA ARG A 226 31.00 -38.39 -32.26
C ARG A 226 30.33 -38.75 -30.94
N ARG A 227 29.90 -40.02 -30.87
CA ARG A 227 29.26 -40.73 -29.75
C ARG A 227 30.29 -41.20 -28.71
N LYS A 228 29.85 -41.30 -27.45
CA LYS A 228 30.08 -42.35 -26.43
C LYS A 228 29.05 -42.05 -25.33
N GLY A 229 28.16 -42.88 -24.79
CA GLY A 229 27.76 -44.29 -24.85
C GLY A 229 26.76 -44.45 -23.67
N GLY A 230 25.60 -45.10 -23.86
CA GLY A 230 24.42 -45.09 -22.94
C GLY A 230 24.53 -45.92 -21.63
N PRO A 231 23.42 -46.39 -21.00
CA PRO A 231 22.04 -46.47 -21.53
C PRO A 231 20.85 -46.09 -20.58
N SER A 232 19.72 -45.82 -21.24
CA SER A 232 18.32 -46.23 -20.93
C SER A 232 17.61 -45.79 -19.65
N GLY A 233 16.50 -45.06 -19.81
CA GLY A 233 15.36 -45.09 -18.90
C GLY A 233 14.42 -43.89 -18.98
N GLY A 234 13.27 -44.06 -19.66
CA GLY A 234 12.03 -43.32 -19.40
C GLY A 234 11.88 -41.92 -20.02
N ASP A 235 11.07 -41.82 -21.07
CA ASP A 235 10.39 -40.57 -21.42
C ASP A 235 9.52 -40.14 -20.22
N SER A 236 9.91 -39.06 -19.57
CA SER A 236 9.05 -38.29 -18.67
C SER A 236 9.23 -36.84 -19.08
N GLU A 237 8.13 -36.19 -19.46
CA GLU A 237 8.09 -34.73 -19.52
C GLU A 237 8.72 -34.16 -18.24
N PRO A 238 9.52 -33.08 -18.31
CA PRO A 238 10.14 -32.53 -17.12
C PRO A 238 9.02 -32.19 -16.13
N ASN A 239 9.08 -32.75 -14.92
CA ASN A 239 8.11 -32.46 -13.88
C ASN A 239 8.09 -30.93 -13.68
N LEU A 240 6.90 -30.34 -13.56
CA LEU A 240 6.76 -28.88 -13.36
C LEU A 240 7.55 -28.38 -12.14
N ILE A 241 7.82 -29.25 -11.18
CA ILE A 241 8.71 -29.03 -10.03
C ILE A 241 10.15 -28.74 -10.50
N ASP A 242 10.68 -29.51 -11.46
CA ASP A 242 11.99 -29.26 -12.07
C ASP A 242 11.99 -27.93 -12.84
N CYS A 243 10.89 -27.59 -13.50
CA CYS A 243 10.73 -26.29 -14.18
C CYS A 243 10.65 -25.10 -13.20
N LEU A 244 10.08 -25.29 -12.01
CA LEU A 244 10.00 -24.25 -10.97
C LEU A 244 11.35 -24.04 -10.27
N LEU A 245 12.14 -25.11 -10.10
CA LEU A 245 13.47 -25.05 -9.47
C LEU A 245 14.55 -24.45 -10.38
N VAL A 246 14.31 -24.36 -11.69
CA VAL A 246 15.16 -23.61 -12.61
C VAL A 246 14.89 -22.12 -12.41
N SER A 247 15.77 -21.44 -11.68
CA SER A 247 15.76 -19.98 -11.59
C SER A 247 15.75 -19.39 -13.01
N PRO A 248 14.77 -18.55 -13.39
CA PRO A 248 14.86 -17.85 -14.65
C PRO A 248 16.09 -16.96 -14.57
N ALA A 249 17.09 -17.24 -15.39
CA ALA A 249 18.19 -16.32 -15.64
C ALA A 249 17.58 -15.09 -16.32
N LEU A 250 17.04 -14.17 -15.51
CA LEU A 250 16.67 -12.84 -15.94
C LEU A 250 17.96 -12.19 -16.43
N ASN A 251 18.07 -12.03 -17.74
CA ASN A 251 19.01 -11.10 -18.36
C ASN A 251 18.69 -9.70 -17.81
N THR A 252 19.19 -9.39 -16.63
CA THR A 252 19.21 -8.03 -16.11
C THR A 252 20.07 -7.23 -17.06
N LEU A 253 19.43 -6.41 -17.90
CA LEU A 253 20.08 -5.25 -18.51
C LEU A 253 20.72 -4.48 -17.36
N SER A 254 22.03 -4.61 -17.19
CA SER A 254 22.76 -3.91 -16.15
C SER A 254 22.78 -2.44 -16.52
N ILE A 255 21.80 -1.67 -16.01
CA ILE A 255 21.75 -0.23 -16.20
C ILE A 255 22.97 0.35 -15.47
N GLN A 256 23.99 0.75 -16.22
CA GLN A 256 25.17 1.42 -15.68
C GLN A 256 24.93 2.92 -15.66
N LEU A 257 24.76 3.47 -14.46
CA LEU A 257 24.67 4.91 -14.26
C LEU A 257 26.06 5.57 -14.31
N PRO A 258 26.17 6.83 -14.77
CA PRO A 258 27.38 7.62 -14.59
C PRO A 258 27.78 7.69 -13.11
N ALA A 259 29.09 7.71 -12.83
CA ALA A 259 29.61 7.69 -11.45
C ALA A 259 29.02 8.79 -10.55
N GLN A 260 28.72 9.98 -11.11
CA GLN A 260 28.05 11.04 -10.38
C GLN A 260 26.60 10.69 -10.03
N ALA A 261 25.84 10.14 -10.97
CA ALA A 261 24.46 9.73 -10.75
C ALA A 261 24.35 8.55 -9.77
N ASP A 262 25.31 7.61 -9.80
CA ASP A 262 25.40 6.49 -8.83
C ASP A 262 25.66 7.00 -7.40
N ARG A 263 26.52 8.02 -7.23
CA ARG A 263 26.75 8.67 -5.92
C ARG A 263 25.50 9.39 -5.40
N VAL A 264 24.80 10.13 -6.27
CA VAL A 264 23.56 10.82 -5.93
C VAL A 264 22.49 9.80 -5.52
N LEU A 265 22.30 8.75 -6.33
CA LEU A 265 21.36 7.67 -6.05
C LEU A 265 21.64 7.01 -4.70
N GLY A 266 22.88 6.65 -4.42
CA GLY A 266 23.29 6.05 -3.15
C GLY A 266 23.00 6.95 -1.95
N CYS A 267 23.29 8.25 -2.04
CA CYS A 267 23.02 9.20 -0.96
C CYS A 267 21.53 9.29 -0.63
N PHE A 268 20.67 9.51 -1.63
CA PHE A 268 19.23 9.69 -1.41
C PHE A 268 18.50 8.38 -1.09
N ALA A 269 18.97 7.23 -1.59
CA ALA A 269 18.45 5.92 -1.20
C ALA A 269 18.76 5.63 0.29
N LEU A 270 19.97 5.94 0.76
CA LEU A 270 20.31 5.83 2.18
C LEU A 270 19.51 6.80 3.05
N ILE A 271 19.13 7.98 2.55
CA ILE A 271 18.22 8.86 3.28
C ILE A 271 16.86 8.20 3.45
N LEU A 272 16.26 7.64 2.39
CA LEU A 272 14.98 6.91 2.51
C LEU A 272 15.07 5.76 3.52
N LYS A 273 16.20 5.03 3.53
CA LYS A 273 16.52 4.02 4.54
C LYS A 273 16.49 4.59 5.96
N MET A 274 17.22 5.67 6.21
CA MET A 274 17.26 6.33 7.52
C MET A 274 15.87 6.84 7.96
N LEU A 275 15.05 7.35 7.02
CA LEU A 275 13.69 7.79 7.34
C LEU A 275 12.81 6.63 7.81
N SER A 276 13.03 5.41 7.30
CA SER A 276 12.29 4.21 7.69
C SER A 276 12.64 3.66 9.08
N ASP A 277 13.73 4.15 9.69
CA ASP A 277 14.13 3.76 11.06
C ASP A 277 13.29 4.46 12.13
N TYR A 278 12.64 5.58 11.81
CA TYR A 278 11.84 6.37 12.75
C TYR A 278 10.39 5.87 12.81
N ASP A 279 9.98 5.38 13.98
CA ASP A 279 8.67 4.78 14.22
C ASP A 279 7.49 5.69 13.89
N ASP A 280 7.58 6.97 14.21
CA ASP A 280 6.52 7.96 13.97
C ASP A 280 6.43 8.36 12.47
N TRP A 281 7.55 8.35 11.75
CA TRP A 281 7.61 8.64 10.32
C TRP A 281 7.19 7.46 9.44
N ARG A 282 7.36 6.21 9.90
CA ARG A 282 7.06 5.01 9.11
C ARG A 282 5.68 5.02 8.42
N PRO A 283 4.55 5.34 9.08
CA PRO A 283 3.24 5.37 8.42
C PRO A 283 3.12 6.42 7.32
N ALA A 284 3.58 7.64 7.59
CA ALA A 284 3.55 8.71 6.61
C ALA A 284 4.50 8.43 5.44
N LEU A 285 5.67 7.83 5.71
CA LEU A 285 6.61 7.42 4.67
C LEU A 285 6.03 6.31 3.78
N ALA A 286 5.39 5.30 4.38
CA ALA A 286 4.73 4.23 3.64
C ALA A 286 3.63 4.76 2.72
N SER A 287 2.83 5.72 3.21
CA SER A 287 1.80 6.40 2.41
C SER A 287 2.41 7.22 1.26
N LEU A 288 3.51 7.94 1.49
CA LEU A 288 4.18 8.76 0.47
C LEU A 288 4.86 7.92 -0.62
N LEU A 289 5.25 6.69 -0.30
CA LEU A 289 5.82 5.72 -1.25
C LEU A 289 4.75 4.87 -1.94
N GLN A 290 3.48 5.27 -1.86
CA GLN A 290 2.35 4.59 -2.48
C GLN A 290 1.48 5.58 -3.29
N PRO A 291 1.21 5.36 -4.60
CA PRO A 291 1.72 4.27 -5.45
C PRO A 291 3.24 4.39 -5.67
N ILE A 292 3.90 3.29 -6.10
CA ILE A 292 5.35 3.23 -6.31
C ILE A 292 5.82 4.44 -7.13
N PRO A 293 6.54 5.41 -6.53
CA PRO A 293 6.84 6.69 -7.16
C PRO A 293 8.23 6.67 -7.81
N PHE A 294 8.61 5.55 -8.42
CA PHE A 294 9.95 5.38 -9.01
C PHE A 294 9.86 4.97 -10.48
N PRO A 295 10.81 5.40 -11.32
CA PRO A 295 10.87 4.96 -12.71
C PRO A 295 11.21 3.47 -12.79
N LYS A 296 10.78 2.79 -13.86
CA LYS A 296 11.00 1.34 -14.05
C LYS A 296 12.50 1.00 -14.07
N GLU A 297 13.30 1.93 -14.59
CA GLU A 297 14.76 1.85 -14.67
C GLU A 297 15.40 1.84 -13.27
N ALA A 298 14.88 2.63 -12.32
CA ALA A 298 15.33 2.58 -10.94
C ALA A 298 14.98 1.23 -10.29
N LEU A 299 13.76 0.73 -10.53
CA LEU A 299 13.30 -0.56 -10.00
C LEU A 299 14.03 -1.77 -10.59
N ALA A 300 14.76 -1.61 -11.71
CA ALA A 300 15.63 -2.63 -12.28
C ALA A 300 17.10 -2.50 -11.80
N HIS A 301 17.45 -1.43 -11.09
CA HIS A 301 18.82 -1.18 -10.65
C HIS A 301 19.11 -1.84 -9.30
N ALA A 302 19.95 -2.88 -9.31
CA ALA A 302 20.20 -3.76 -8.16
C ALA A 302 20.64 -3.04 -6.88
N LYS A 303 21.51 -2.02 -6.95
CA LYS A 303 21.93 -1.28 -5.74
C LYS A 303 20.77 -0.51 -5.12
N PHE A 304 19.87 0.02 -5.96
CA PHE A 304 18.74 0.82 -5.49
C PHE A 304 17.68 -0.07 -4.86
N THR A 305 17.32 -1.17 -5.53
CA THR A 305 16.35 -2.13 -5.01
C THR A 305 16.82 -2.77 -3.71
N LYS A 306 18.13 -2.98 -3.51
CA LYS A 306 18.72 -3.46 -2.27
C LYS A 306 18.56 -2.49 -1.10
N GLU A 307 18.80 -1.19 -1.29
CA GLU A 307 18.56 -0.21 -0.21
C GLU A 307 17.06 -0.02 0.06
N LEU A 308 16.25 -0.02 -1.00
CA LEU A 308 14.79 0.08 -0.89
C LEU A 308 14.19 -1.16 -0.21
N LYS A 309 14.78 -2.35 -0.41
CA LYS A 309 14.37 -3.59 0.25
C LYS A 309 14.37 -3.43 1.77
N TYR A 310 15.37 -2.77 2.33
CA TYR A 310 15.42 -2.47 3.76
C TYR A 310 14.21 -1.63 4.19
N VAL A 311 13.89 -0.56 3.44
CA VAL A 311 12.72 0.28 3.71
C VAL A 311 11.42 -0.54 3.72
N ILE A 312 11.24 -1.41 2.72
CA ILE A 312 10.05 -2.27 2.62
C ILE A 312 10.03 -3.31 3.75
N GLN A 313 11.17 -3.86 4.15
CA GLN A 313 11.27 -4.74 5.31
C GLN A 313 10.82 -4.02 6.59
N ARG A 314 11.21 -2.75 6.80
CA ARG A 314 10.78 -1.94 7.95
C ARG A 314 9.27 -1.65 7.96
N PHE A 315 8.66 -1.58 6.78
CA PHE A 315 7.19 -1.48 6.65
C PHE A 315 6.50 -2.80 6.97
N ALA A 316 7.09 -3.92 6.55
CA ALA A 316 6.60 -5.24 6.90
C ALA A 316 6.70 -5.47 8.42
N GLU A 317 7.79 -5.11 9.08
CA GLU A 317 7.98 -5.31 10.53
C GLU A 317 7.16 -4.34 11.43
N ASP A 318 6.43 -3.37 10.86
CA ASP A 318 5.66 -2.39 11.66
C ASP A 318 4.39 -3.02 12.26
N PRO A 319 4.05 -2.80 13.54
CA PRO A 319 2.83 -3.40 14.11
C PRO A 319 1.52 -2.77 13.56
N ARG A 320 1.56 -1.64 12.86
CA ARG A 320 0.36 -0.88 12.47
C ARG A 320 -0.20 -1.34 11.14
N GLN A 321 -1.51 -1.61 11.13
CA GLN A 321 -2.23 -2.08 9.94
C GLN A 321 -2.23 -1.08 8.77
N GLU A 322 -2.19 0.23 9.06
CA GLU A 322 -2.12 1.27 8.02
C GLU A 322 -0.85 1.13 7.16
N VAL A 323 0.28 0.76 7.77
CA VAL A 323 1.55 0.53 7.08
C VAL A 323 1.48 -0.72 6.20
N HIS A 324 0.90 -1.80 6.72
CA HIS A 324 0.72 -3.04 5.96
C HIS A 324 -0.14 -2.86 4.72
N SER A 325 -1.19 -2.02 4.82
CA SER A 325 -2.04 -1.71 3.68
C SER A 325 -1.27 -1.04 2.53
N CYS A 326 -0.17 -0.35 2.85
CA CYS A 326 0.69 0.29 1.86
C CYS A 326 1.60 -0.68 1.09
N LEU A 327 1.83 -1.89 1.60
CA LEU A 327 2.59 -2.94 0.91
C LEU A 327 1.79 -3.53 -0.28
N LEU A 328 0.47 -3.53 -0.17
CA LEU A 328 -0.44 -4.00 -1.20
C LEU A 328 -0.60 -2.97 -2.33
N SER A 329 -1.15 -3.40 -3.46
CA SER A 329 -1.42 -2.48 -4.56
C SER A 329 -2.63 -1.58 -4.27
N VAL A 330 -2.51 -0.30 -4.64
CA VAL A 330 -3.59 0.71 -4.47
C VAL A 330 -4.74 0.46 -5.45
N ARG A 331 -4.45 -0.12 -6.62
CA ARG A 331 -5.40 -0.35 -7.72
C ARG A 331 -5.25 -1.76 -8.26
N SER A 332 -6.36 -2.39 -8.62
CA SER A 332 -6.37 -3.67 -9.34
C SER A 332 -5.56 -3.55 -10.64
N GLY A 333 -4.60 -4.44 -10.85
CA GLY A 333 -3.78 -4.50 -12.06
C GLY A 333 -2.55 -3.60 -12.10
N LYS A 334 -2.23 -2.84 -11.03
CA LYS A 334 -0.91 -2.19 -10.87
C LYS A 334 -0.09 -2.93 -9.81
N ASP A 335 1.20 -3.11 -10.08
CA ASP A 335 2.12 -3.73 -9.13
C ASP A 335 2.31 -2.84 -7.90
N GLY A 336 2.11 -3.43 -6.72
CA GLY A 336 2.52 -2.88 -5.44
C GLY A 336 3.89 -3.42 -5.01
N TRP A 337 4.34 -3.02 -3.83
CA TRP A 337 5.61 -3.49 -3.26
C TRP A 337 5.64 -5.01 -3.10
N PHE A 338 4.49 -5.58 -2.72
CA PHE A 338 4.26 -7.01 -2.64
C PHE A 338 4.57 -7.76 -3.95
N GLN A 339 4.11 -7.24 -5.10
CA GLN A 339 4.32 -7.88 -6.40
C GLN A 339 5.75 -7.70 -6.90
N LEU A 340 6.39 -6.57 -6.57
CA LEU A 340 7.73 -6.23 -7.04
C LEU A 340 8.81 -7.16 -6.45
N TYR A 341 8.69 -7.50 -5.16
CA TYR A 341 9.62 -8.36 -4.43
C TYR A 341 9.20 -9.83 -4.40
N SER A 342 8.13 -10.23 -5.11
CA SER A 342 7.78 -11.65 -5.24
C SER A 342 8.85 -12.42 -6.02
N PRO A 343 9.07 -13.73 -5.76
CA PRO A 343 9.95 -14.57 -6.58
C PRO A 343 9.70 -14.40 -8.09
N GLY A 344 10.75 -14.08 -8.85
CA GLY A 344 10.68 -13.75 -10.28
C GLY A 344 10.36 -12.27 -10.59
N GLY A 345 10.13 -11.44 -9.58
CA GLY A 345 9.98 -9.99 -9.70
C GLY A 345 11.33 -9.29 -9.91
N VAL A 346 11.30 -8.11 -10.53
CA VAL A 346 12.51 -7.36 -10.93
C VAL A 346 13.37 -6.89 -9.75
N ALA A 347 12.79 -6.77 -8.55
CA ALA A 347 13.51 -6.33 -7.35
C ALA A 347 13.82 -7.47 -6.37
N CYS A 348 13.45 -8.71 -6.70
CA CYS A 348 13.71 -9.87 -5.85
C CYS A 348 15.17 -10.31 -5.99
N ASP A 349 16.00 -10.00 -4.99
CA ASP A 349 17.42 -10.32 -4.94
C ASP A 349 17.78 -11.42 -3.91
N ASP A 350 16.79 -11.92 -3.18
CA ASP A 350 16.96 -12.72 -1.96
C ASP A 350 16.18 -14.03 -1.97
N ASP A 351 16.00 -14.59 -3.15
CA ASP A 351 15.29 -15.86 -3.31
C ASP A 351 13.86 -15.86 -2.75
N GLY A 352 13.28 -14.69 -2.45
CA GLY A 352 11.91 -14.49 -1.95
C GLY A 352 11.76 -14.44 -0.43
N GLU A 353 12.83 -14.24 0.34
CA GLU A 353 12.77 -14.12 1.80
C GLU A 353 11.91 -12.93 2.27
N LEU A 354 12.13 -11.73 1.72
CA LEU A 354 11.30 -10.57 2.05
C LEU A 354 9.84 -10.81 1.70
N PHE A 355 9.57 -11.46 0.56
CA PHE A 355 8.21 -11.84 0.17
C PHE A 355 7.58 -12.75 1.22
N ALA A 356 8.28 -13.78 1.70
CA ALA A 356 7.77 -14.65 2.75
C ALA A 356 7.48 -13.91 4.05
N SER A 357 8.36 -12.99 4.45
CA SER A 357 8.15 -12.14 5.63
C SER A 357 6.90 -11.25 5.49
N MET A 358 6.76 -10.56 4.35
CA MET A 358 5.57 -9.75 4.06
C MET A 358 4.29 -10.57 4.12
N VAL A 359 4.29 -11.77 3.53
CA VAL A 359 3.10 -12.63 3.54
C VAL A 359 2.77 -13.11 4.96
N HIS A 360 3.76 -13.52 5.76
CA HIS A 360 3.54 -13.92 7.16
C HIS A 360 2.82 -12.82 7.96
N ILE A 361 3.28 -11.58 7.80
CA ILE A 361 2.76 -10.44 8.53
C ILE A 361 1.39 -9.99 8.01
N LEU A 362 1.21 -9.99 6.69
CA LEU A 362 -0.11 -9.70 6.08
C LEU A 362 -1.15 -10.73 6.50
N MET A 363 -0.77 -12.00 6.67
CA MET A 363 -1.65 -13.04 7.21
C MET A 363 -2.07 -12.76 8.66
N GLY A 364 -1.15 -12.29 9.51
CA GLY A 364 -1.43 -11.96 10.91
C GLY A 364 -2.24 -10.68 11.12
N SER A 365 -2.19 -9.73 10.18
CA SER A 365 -2.82 -8.42 10.30
C SER A 365 -4.17 -8.27 9.58
N CYS A 366 -4.54 -9.21 8.70
CA CYS A 366 -5.77 -9.14 7.93
C CYS A 366 -6.95 -9.88 8.60
N TYR A 367 -8.01 -9.16 9.00
CA TYR A 367 -9.32 -9.75 9.34
C TYR A 367 -10.04 -10.42 8.14
N LYS A 368 -9.47 -10.32 6.93
CA LYS A 368 -10.01 -10.88 5.68
C LYS A 368 -9.05 -11.91 5.07
N THR A 369 -8.50 -12.80 5.90
CA THR A 369 -7.57 -13.87 5.50
C THR A 369 -8.02 -14.59 4.23
N LYS A 370 -9.32 -14.95 4.11
CA LYS A 370 -9.88 -15.59 2.91
C LYS A 370 -9.72 -14.74 1.62
N LYS A 371 -9.97 -13.43 1.70
CA LYS A 371 -9.87 -12.51 0.55
C LYS A 371 -8.40 -12.33 0.12
N PHE A 372 -7.49 -12.24 1.09
CA PHE A 372 -6.07 -12.15 0.81
C PHE A 372 -5.55 -13.45 0.16
N LEU A 373 -5.94 -14.62 0.70
CA LEU A 373 -5.58 -15.92 0.12
C LEU A 373 -6.13 -16.09 -1.30
N LEU A 374 -7.35 -15.63 -1.59
CA LEU A 374 -7.89 -15.61 -2.96
C LEU A 374 -7.01 -14.77 -3.90
N SER A 375 -6.67 -13.55 -3.49
CA SER A 375 -5.80 -12.66 -4.30
C SER A 375 -4.41 -13.26 -4.53
N LEU A 376 -3.86 -13.97 -3.52
CA LEU A 376 -2.59 -14.66 -3.58
C LEU A 376 -2.64 -15.87 -4.52
N ALA A 377 -3.71 -16.67 -4.44
CA ALA A 377 -3.93 -17.83 -5.30
C ALA A 377 -4.09 -17.45 -6.77
N GLU A 378 -4.82 -16.36 -7.07
CA GLU A 378 -5.03 -15.90 -8.45
C GLU A 378 -3.74 -15.43 -9.14
N ASN A 379 -2.87 -14.71 -8.43
CA ASN A 379 -1.78 -13.96 -9.08
C ASN A 379 -0.38 -14.48 -8.75
N LYS A 380 -0.21 -15.25 -7.66
CA LYS A 380 1.11 -15.55 -7.08
C LYS A 380 1.23 -16.96 -6.49
N LEU A 381 0.39 -17.91 -6.92
CA LEU A 381 0.49 -19.30 -6.48
C LEU A 381 1.84 -19.94 -6.82
N GLY A 382 2.37 -19.72 -8.03
CA GLY A 382 3.66 -20.25 -8.46
C GLY A 382 4.83 -19.85 -7.54
N PRO A 383 5.01 -18.54 -7.25
CA PRO A 383 5.98 -18.08 -6.25
C PRO A 383 5.82 -18.71 -4.85
N CYS A 384 4.59 -18.90 -4.37
CA CYS A 384 4.33 -19.56 -3.09
C CYS A 384 4.75 -21.03 -3.12
N MET A 385 4.44 -21.77 -4.18
CA MET A 385 4.87 -23.16 -4.36
C MET A 385 6.38 -23.28 -4.45
N LEU A 386 7.05 -22.39 -5.19
CA LEU A 386 8.51 -22.36 -5.31
C LEU A 386 9.19 -22.19 -3.94
N LEU A 387 8.70 -21.24 -3.14
CA LEU A 387 9.24 -21.02 -1.79
C LEU A 387 8.94 -22.17 -0.84
N ALA A 388 7.78 -22.82 -0.98
CA ALA A 388 7.45 -24.02 -0.21
C ALA A 388 8.42 -25.17 -0.55
N LEU A 389 8.75 -25.40 -1.84
CA LEU A 389 9.76 -26.39 -2.26
C LEU A 389 11.14 -26.10 -1.69
N ARG A 390 11.49 -24.82 -1.54
CA ARG A 390 12.74 -24.37 -0.89
C ARG A 390 12.71 -24.54 0.64
N GLY A 391 11.60 -25.01 1.21
CA GLY A 391 11.47 -25.28 2.65
C GLY A 391 11.01 -24.09 3.48
N ASN A 392 10.46 -23.03 2.87
CA ASN A 392 9.94 -21.89 3.63
C ASN A 392 8.65 -22.26 4.38
N GLN A 393 8.69 -22.24 5.71
CA GLN A 393 7.59 -22.67 6.57
C GLN A 393 6.31 -21.82 6.39
N THR A 394 6.44 -20.50 6.26
CA THR A 394 5.28 -19.61 6.06
C THR A 394 4.50 -19.99 4.80
N MET A 395 5.20 -20.34 3.73
CA MET A 395 4.55 -20.70 2.46
C MET A 395 3.88 -22.06 2.54
N VAL A 396 4.50 -23.02 3.22
CA VAL A 396 3.88 -24.31 3.54
C VAL A 396 2.59 -24.11 4.33
N GLU A 397 2.61 -23.30 5.38
CA GLU A 397 1.43 -22.95 6.18
C GLU A 397 0.32 -22.36 5.31
N ILE A 398 0.65 -21.45 4.41
CA ILE A 398 -0.31 -20.79 3.53
C ILE A 398 -0.93 -21.74 2.52
N LEU A 399 -0.13 -22.61 1.92
CA LEU A 399 -0.63 -23.63 1.00
C LEU A 399 -1.59 -24.58 1.73
N CYS A 400 -1.25 -25.00 2.95
CA CYS A 400 -2.15 -25.77 3.81
C CYS A 400 -3.45 -25.00 4.11
N LEU A 401 -3.38 -23.71 4.44
CA LEU A 401 -4.57 -22.87 4.67
C LEU A 401 -5.42 -22.70 3.40
N MET A 402 -4.80 -22.57 2.22
CA MET A 402 -5.53 -22.50 0.95
C MET A 402 -6.34 -23.76 0.68
N LEU A 403 -5.77 -24.95 0.99
CA LEU A 403 -6.46 -26.23 0.92
C LEU A 403 -7.56 -26.34 1.98
N GLU A 404 -7.27 -25.90 3.22
CA GLU A 404 -8.23 -25.95 4.34
C GLU A 404 -9.49 -25.10 4.08
N TYR A 405 -9.30 -23.89 3.56
CA TYR A 405 -10.41 -22.96 3.27
C TYR A 405 -11.08 -23.20 1.91
N ASN A 406 -10.66 -24.22 1.15
CA ASN A 406 -11.09 -24.47 -0.23
C ASN A 406 -11.05 -23.20 -1.09
N ILE A 407 -9.92 -22.49 -1.07
CA ILE A 407 -9.71 -21.26 -1.85
C ILE A 407 -9.63 -21.56 -3.35
N ILE A 408 -9.06 -22.72 -3.68
CA ILE A 408 -8.77 -23.15 -5.05
C ILE A 408 -9.81 -24.20 -5.43
N ASP A 409 -10.67 -23.90 -6.39
CA ASP A 409 -11.72 -24.83 -6.85
C ASP A 409 -11.20 -25.87 -7.85
N ASN A 410 -10.07 -25.60 -8.51
CA ASN A 410 -9.50 -26.50 -9.51
C ASN A 410 -8.75 -27.67 -8.85
N LYS A 411 -9.22 -28.90 -9.09
CA LYS A 411 -8.63 -30.14 -8.57
C LYS A 411 -7.19 -30.36 -9.02
N ASP A 412 -6.84 -30.01 -10.25
CA ASP A 412 -5.48 -30.22 -10.76
C ASP A 412 -4.49 -29.32 -10.02
N THR A 413 -4.87 -28.06 -9.78
CA THR A 413 -4.07 -27.11 -9.01
C THR A 413 -3.96 -27.52 -7.54
N GLN A 414 -5.02 -28.08 -6.93
CA GLN A 414 -4.95 -28.64 -5.59
C GLN A 414 -3.96 -29.81 -5.52
N LEU A 415 -3.99 -30.74 -6.49
CA LEU A 415 -3.05 -31.86 -6.55
C LEU A 415 -1.59 -31.39 -6.73
N GLN A 416 -1.36 -30.34 -7.51
CA GLN A 416 -0.04 -29.72 -7.63
C GLN A 416 0.47 -29.18 -6.29
N ILE A 417 -0.39 -28.52 -5.51
CA ILE A 417 -0.05 -28.02 -4.17
C ILE A 417 0.26 -29.18 -3.24
N ILE A 418 -0.57 -30.23 -3.25
CA ILE A 418 -0.38 -31.43 -2.43
C ILE A 418 0.98 -32.07 -2.75
N SER A 419 1.28 -32.29 -4.04
CA SER A 419 2.57 -32.83 -4.48
C SER A 419 3.75 -31.94 -4.04
N THR A 420 3.58 -30.62 -4.08
CA THR A 420 4.58 -29.65 -3.59
C THR A 420 4.81 -29.79 -2.09
N LEU A 421 3.75 -29.94 -1.29
CA LEU A 421 3.82 -30.14 0.15
C LEU A 421 4.49 -31.46 0.50
N GLU A 422 4.09 -32.55 -0.16
CA GLU A 422 4.65 -33.90 0.04
C GLU A 422 6.14 -34.00 -0.33
N SER A 423 6.61 -33.15 -1.24
CA SER A 423 8.02 -33.11 -1.66
C SER A 423 8.97 -32.62 -0.56
N THR A 424 8.48 -31.98 0.49
CA THR A 424 9.29 -31.48 1.61
C THR A 424 8.92 -32.15 2.92
N GLN A 425 9.89 -32.42 3.78
CA GLN A 425 9.63 -33.10 5.06
C GLN A 425 8.73 -32.28 6.00
N VAL A 426 8.85 -30.95 5.98
CA VAL A 426 8.00 -30.03 6.76
C VAL A 426 6.60 -29.98 6.15
N GLY A 427 6.49 -29.82 4.82
CA GLY A 427 5.21 -29.81 4.12
C GLY A 427 4.41 -31.10 4.30
N LEU A 428 5.06 -32.26 4.19
CA LEU A 428 4.43 -33.57 4.42
C LEU A 428 3.80 -33.64 5.81
N ARG A 429 4.57 -33.32 6.87
CA ARG A 429 4.06 -33.34 8.25
C ARG A 429 2.87 -32.40 8.44
N MET A 430 2.95 -31.19 7.90
CA MET A 430 1.88 -30.20 8.02
C MET A 430 0.63 -30.60 7.22
N TYR A 431 0.81 -31.21 6.06
CA TYR A 431 -0.27 -31.73 5.25
C TYR A 431 -0.94 -32.95 5.88
N GLU A 432 -0.17 -33.86 6.48
CA GLU A 432 -0.70 -34.98 7.29
C GLU A 432 -1.54 -34.46 8.46
N GLN A 433 -1.03 -33.46 9.20
CA GLN A 433 -1.80 -32.80 10.26
C GLN A 433 -3.08 -32.15 9.74
N LEU A 434 -3.05 -31.52 8.57
CA LEU A 434 -4.25 -30.98 7.93
C LEU A 434 -5.25 -32.11 7.59
N CYS A 435 -4.78 -33.22 7.02
CA CYS A 435 -5.60 -34.37 6.67
C CYS A 435 -6.24 -35.01 7.90
N ASP A 436 -5.48 -35.14 8.99
CA ASP A 436 -5.98 -35.67 10.25
C ASP A 436 -7.01 -34.72 10.88
N ARG A 437 -6.75 -33.39 10.90
CA ARG A 437 -7.74 -32.39 11.33
C ARG A 437 -9.01 -32.46 10.49
N GLN A 438 -8.90 -32.58 9.16
CA GLN A 438 -10.06 -32.72 8.28
C GLN A 438 -10.80 -34.04 8.50
N ARG A 439 -10.08 -35.15 8.77
CA ARG A 439 -10.68 -36.45 9.10
C ARG A 439 -11.41 -36.39 10.44
N GLU A 440 -10.78 -35.83 11.47
CA GLU A 440 -11.39 -35.62 12.77
C GLU A 440 -12.61 -34.73 12.66
N LEU A 441 -12.55 -33.64 11.90
CA LEU A 441 -13.68 -32.74 11.67
C LEU A 441 -14.80 -33.42 10.88
N LYS A 442 -14.48 -34.25 9.88
CA LYS A 442 -15.46 -35.11 9.17
C LYS A 442 -16.04 -36.18 10.08
N GLU A 443 -15.26 -36.77 10.97
CA GLU A 443 -15.73 -37.74 11.95
C GLU A 443 -16.61 -37.10 13.03
N LEU A 444 -16.28 -35.88 13.46
CA LEU A 444 -17.07 -35.06 14.37
C LEU A 444 -18.37 -34.59 13.71
N GLN A 445 -18.34 -34.23 12.42
CA GLN A 445 -19.54 -33.96 11.63
C GLN A 445 -20.39 -35.21 11.44
N ARG A 446 -19.75 -36.37 11.17
CA ARG A 446 -20.42 -37.68 11.03
C ARG A 446 -21.03 -38.16 12.34
N LYS A 447 -20.39 -37.88 13.48
CA LYS A 447 -20.90 -38.17 14.82
C LYS A 447 -22.03 -37.21 15.23
N GLY A 448 -22.17 -36.07 14.55
CA GLY A 448 -23.17 -35.05 14.80
C GLY A 448 -23.02 -34.47 16.20
N GLY A 449 -22.39 -33.30 16.30
CA GLY A 449 -22.32 -32.56 17.56
C GLY A 449 -23.69 -32.42 18.25
N PRO A 450 -23.73 -32.09 19.54
CA PRO A 450 -24.98 -32.07 20.30
C PRO A 450 -25.99 -31.14 19.63
N THR A 451 -27.22 -31.63 19.43
CA THR A 451 -28.32 -30.79 18.92
C THR A 451 -28.87 -29.85 19.98
N ARG A 452 -28.61 -30.17 21.26
CA ARG A 452 -28.99 -29.36 22.42
C ARG A 452 -27.82 -29.18 23.39
N LEU A 453 -27.61 -27.94 23.82
CA LEU A 453 -26.56 -27.57 24.76
C LEU A 453 -27.13 -26.61 25.81
N THR A 454 -26.73 -26.78 27.07
CA THR A 454 -27.08 -25.90 28.18
C THR A 454 -25.84 -25.63 28.99
N LEU A 455 -25.56 -24.35 29.27
CA LEU A 455 -24.40 -23.97 30.08
C LEU A 455 -24.79 -23.79 31.56
N PRO A 456 -23.87 -24.09 32.51
CA PRO A 456 -24.07 -23.80 33.92
C PRO A 456 -24.24 -22.30 34.19
N SER A 457 -25.02 -21.92 35.21
CA SER A 457 -25.29 -20.51 35.58
C SER A 457 -24.05 -19.65 35.86
N LYS A 458 -22.91 -20.28 36.15
CA LYS A 458 -21.64 -19.59 36.43
C LYS A 458 -20.87 -19.20 35.17
N SER A 459 -21.32 -19.66 33.99
CA SER A 459 -20.61 -19.49 32.74
C SER A 459 -20.56 -18.03 32.30
N THR A 460 -19.40 -17.66 31.75
CA THR A 460 -19.10 -16.33 31.21
C THR A 460 -18.92 -16.38 29.69
N ASP A 461 -18.77 -15.21 29.05
CA ASP A 461 -18.45 -15.11 27.62
C ASP A 461 -17.18 -15.88 27.24
N ALA A 462 -16.18 -15.90 28.13
CA ALA A 462 -14.93 -16.62 27.93
C ALA A 462 -15.11 -18.14 27.96
N ASP A 463 -16.01 -18.65 28.80
CA ASP A 463 -16.32 -20.08 28.86
C ASP A 463 -17.09 -20.53 27.62
N LEU A 464 -18.05 -19.71 27.16
CA LEU A 464 -18.75 -19.97 25.91
C LEU A 464 -17.79 -19.93 24.71
N ALA A 465 -16.91 -18.94 24.65
CA ALA A 465 -15.90 -18.85 23.60
C ALA A 465 -14.98 -20.08 23.62
N ARG A 466 -14.44 -20.47 24.79
CA ARG A 466 -13.58 -21.65 24.92
C ARG A 466 -14.30 -22.94 24.49
N LEU A 467 -15.57 -23.09 24.88
CA LEU A 467 -16.38 -24.24 24.52
C LEU A 467 -16.62 -24.28 23.00
N LEU A 468 -17.11 -23.19 22.41
CA LEU A 468 -17.40 -23.13 20.97
C LEU A 468 -16.13 -23.18 20.10
N SER A 469 -14.98 -22.70 20.60
CA SER A 469 -13.68 -22.85 19.96
C SER A 469 -13.14 -24.27 19.98
N SER A 470 -13.61 -25.14 20.88
CA SER A 470 -13.15 -26.53 20.99
C SER A 470 -13.74 -27.48 19.92
N GLY A 471 -14.70 -27.02 19.10
CA GLY A 471 -15.15 -27.70 17.87
C GLY A 471 -16.59 -28.25 17.85
N SER A 472 -17.03 -28.62 16.64
CA SER A 472 -18.28 -29.30 16.20
C SER A 472 -19.62 -28.99 16.92
N PHE A 473 -20.07 -27.73 16.83
CA PHE A 473 -21.45 -27.34 17.18
C PHE A 473 -22.30 -26.97 15.94
N GLY A 474 -21.90 -27.38 14.75
CA GLY A 474 -22.60 -27.04 13.49
C GLY A 474 -24.04 -27.57 13.42
N ASN A 475 -24.38 -28.63 14.16
CA ASN A 475 -25.72 -29.20 14.25
C ASN A 475 -26.48 -28.73 15.50
N LEU A 476 -25.94 -27.78 16.25
CA LEU A 476 -26.58 -27.29 17.47
C LEU A 476 -27.82 -26.49 17.10
N GLU A 477 -28.99 -27.06 17.38
CA GLU A 477 -30.28 -26.43 17.10
C GLU A 477 -30.81 -25.68 18.33
N ASN A 478 -30.44 -26.11 19.54
CA ASN A 478 -30.98 -25.60 20.80
C ASN A 478 -29.85 -25.21 21.76
N LEU A 479 -29.70 -23.92 22.03
CA LEU A 479 -28.74 -23.41 23.00
C LEU A 479 -29.44 -22.68 24.14
N SER A 480 -29.18 -23.12 25.37
CA SER A 480 -29.65 -22.44 26.58
C SER A 480 -28.49 -21.84 27.36
N LEU A 481 -28.52 -20.52 27.48
CA LEU A 481 -27.63 -19.68 28.29
C LEU A 481 -28.39 -19.05 29.47
N ALA A 482 -29.56 -19.58 29.82
CA ALA A 482 -30.36 -19.05 30.91
C ALA A 482 -29.59 -19.01 32.23
N PHE A 483 -29.77 -17.93 32.98
CA PHE A 483 -29.13 -17.67 34.27
C PHE A 483 -27.60 -17.66 34.22
N THR A 484 -26.99 -17.40 33.06
CA THR A 484 -25.53 -17.27 32.92
C THR A 484 -25.08 -15.81 32.99
N ASN A 485 -23.78 -15.58 33.21
CA ASN A 485 -23.17 -14.26 33.25
C ASN A 485 -22.67 -13.80 31.88
N VAL A 486 -23.27 -14.28 30.79
CA VAL A 486 -22.93 -13.86 29.42
C VAL A 486 -23.44 -12.45 29.13
N THR A 487 -22.67 -11.71 28.33
CA THR A 487 -22.97 -10.35 27.89
C THR A 487 -23.17 -10.32 26.37
N SER A 488 -23.42 -9.14 25.80
CA SER A 488 -23.50 -8.98 24.34
C SER A 488 -22.23 -9.39 23.59
N ALA A 489 -21.07 -9.51 24.28
CA ALA A 489 -19.82 -9.95 23.67
C ALA A 489 -19.88 -11.40 23.16
N CYS A 490 -20.72 -12.27 23.72
CA CYS A 490 -20.88 -13.64 23.22
C CYS A 490 -21.53 -13.74 21.84
N ALA A 491 -22.19 -12.67 21.36
CA ALA A 491 -22.90 -12.67 20.08
C ALA A 491 -21.98 -13.07 18.92
N GLU A 492 -20.71 -12.65 18.92
CA GLU A 492 -19.72 -13.02 17.90
C GLU A 492 -19.46 -14.53 17.81
N GLN A 493 -19.68 -15.27 18.90
CA GLN A 493 -19.58 -16.73 18.91
C GLN A 493 -20.90 -17.39 18.53
N LEU A 494 -22.03 -16.82 18.95
CA LEU A 494 -23.37 -17.34 18.63
C LEU A 494 -23.67 -17.31 17.13
N ILE A 495 -23.24 -16.27 16.42
CA ILE A 495 -23.45 -16.16 14.96
C ILE A 495 -22.72 -17.24 14.15
N LYS A 496 -21.78 -17.98 14.77
CA LYS A 496 -21.05 -19.09 14.15
C LYS A 496 -21.81 -20.42 14.20
N LEU A 497 -23.04 -20.42 14.72
CA LEU A 497 -23.91 -21.60 14.84
C LEU A 497 -25.00 -21.59 13.75
N PRO A 498 -24.71 -22.08 12.53
CA PRO A 498 -25.59 -21.90 11.37
C PRO A 498 -26.93 -22.62 11.47
N SER A 499 -27.02 -23.66 12.31
CA SER A 499 -28.23 -24.47 12.48
C SER A 499 -29.07 -24.09 13.70
N LEU A 500 -28.73 -22.99 14.40
CA LEU A 500 -29.40 -22.62 15.64
C LEU A 500 -30.84 -22.18 15.37
N LYS A 501 -31.79 -22.91 15.97
CA LYS A 501 -33.24 -22.65 15.87
C LYS A 501 -33.82 -22.10 17.16
N GLN A 502 -33.24 -22.44 18.31
CA GLN A 502 -33.72 -22.02 19.62
C GLN A 502 -32.58 -21.46 20.46
N LEU A 503 -32.75 -20.23 20.92
CA LEU A 503 -31.80 -19.55 21.79
C LEU A 503 -32.50 -19.03 23.05
N ASN A 504 -32.03 -19.47 24.21
CA ASN A 504 -32.54 -19.01 25.49
C ASN A 504 -31.49 -18.16 26.22
N LEU A 505 -31.79 -16.87 26.41
CA LEU A 505 -30.96 -15.85 27.06
C LEU A 505 -31.60 -15.33 28.36
N TRP A 506 -32.56 -16.06 28.93
CA TRP A 506 -33.27 -15.62 30.14
C TRP A 506 -32.32 -15.26 31.28
N SER A 507 -32.51 -14.07 31.87
CA SER A 507 -31.75 -13.59 33.03
C SER A 507 -30.24 -13.55 32.74
N THR A 508 -29.86 -12.99 31.60
CA THR A 508 -28.46 -12.73 31.21
C THR A 508 -28.23 -11.22 31.06
N GLN A 509 -26.96 -10.80 30.91
CA GLN A 509 -26.61 -9.40 30.63
C GLN A 509 -26.56 -9.09 29.13
N PHE A 510 -27.32 -9.85 28.33
CA PHE A 510 -27.39 -9.67 26.88
C PHE A 510 -28.23 -8.43 26.53
N GLY A 511 -27.76 -7.61 25.58
CA GLY A 511 -28.36 -6.30 25.28
C GLY A 511 -28.45 -6.01 23.78
N ASP A 512 -28.85 -4.78 23.45
CA ASP A 512 -29.23 -4.38 22.08
C ASP A 512 -28.14 -4.60 21.02
N ALA A 513 -26.87 -4.36 21.39
CA ALA A 513 -25.75 -4.55 20.48
C ALA A 513 -25.59 -6.02 20.05
N GLY A 514 -25.73 -6.94 21.00
CA GLY A 514 -25.71 -8.38 20.70
C GLY A 514 -26.92 -8.80 19.88
N LEU A 515 -28.11 -8.27 20.21
CA LEU A 515 -29.35 -8.63 19.52
C LEU A 515 -29.36 -8.22 18.04
N ARG A 516 -28.78 -7.05 17.73
CA ARG A 516 -28.58 -6.59 16.35
C ARG A 516 -27.70 -7.57 15.56
N LEU A 517 -26.58 -8.00 16.13
CA LEU A 517 -25.69 -8.99 15.50
C LEU A 517 -26.43 -10.32 15.25
N LEU A 518 -27.22 -10.80 16.21
CA LEU A 518 -28.01 -12.02 16.00
C LEU A 518 -29.02 -11.85 14.85
N SER A 519 -29.67 -10.68 14.76
CA SER A 519 -30.67 -10.41 13.71
C SER A 519 -30.11 -10.38 12.29
N GLU A 520 -28.82 -10.00 12.14
CA GLU A 520 -28.16 -9.94 10.84
C GLU A 520 -27.69 -11.32 10.35
N HIS A 521 -27.40 -12.25 11.26
CA HIS A 521 -26.71 -13.50 10.94
C HIS A 521 -27.51 -14.78 11.19
N LEU A 522 -28.46 -14.80 12.13
CA LEU A 522 -29.22 -16.00 12.51
C LEU A 522 -30.62 -16.04 11.88
N ALA A 523 -30.70 -15.96 10.56
CA ALA A 523 -31.97 -15.90 9.82
C ALA A 523 -32.90 -17.12 10.02
N CYS A 524 -32.36 -18.24 10.50
CA CYS A 524 -33.10 -19.49 10.75
C CYS A 524 -33.64 -19.63 12.18
N LEU A 525 -33.39 -18.65 13.07
CA LEU A 525 -33.82 -18.72 14.46
C LEU A 525 -35.36 -18.65 14.54
N GLN A 526 -35.95 -19.57 15.30
CA GLN A 526 -37.40 -19.75 15.43
C GLN A 526 -37.92 -19.39 16.82
N VAL A 527 -37.12 -19.68 17.86
CA VAL A 527 -37.48 -19.42 19.26
C VAL A 527 -36.38 -18.60 19.91
N LEU A 528 -36.76 -17.45 20.45
CA LEU A 528 -35.85 -16.56 21.17
C LEU A 528 -36.47 -16.17 22.51
N ASN A 529 -35.75 -16.44 23.60
CA ASN A 529 -36.15 -16.03 24.94
C ASN A 529 -35.21 -14.94 25.47
N LEU A 530 -35.73 -13.73 25.64
CA LEU A 530 -35.07 -12.53 26.16
C LEU A 530 -35.61 -12.12 27.53
N CYS A 531 -36.33 -13.01 28.22
CA CYS A 531 -36.92 -12.71 29.53
C CYS A 531 -35.86 -12.15 30.49
N GLU A 532 -36.19 -11.09 31.23
CA GLU A 532 -35.29 -10.45 32.21
C GLU A 532 -33.89 -10.10 31.63
N THR A 533 -33.84 -9.58 30.40
CA THR A 533 -32.61 -9.03 29.81
C THR A 533 -32.68 -7.49 29.72
N PRO A 534 -31.55 -6.78 29.74
CA PRO A 534 -31.51 -5.32 29.61
C PRO A 534 -31.84 -4.78 28.21
N VAL A 535 -32.37 -5.61 27.32
CA VAL A 535 -32.77 -5.25 25.95
C VAL A 535 -33.86 -4.17 25.97
N THR A 536 -33.76 -3.23 25.04
CA THR A 536 -34.69 -2.11 24.83
C THR A 536 -35.33 -2.16 23.45
N ASP A 537 -36.30 -1.27 23.20
CA ASP A 537 -36.93 -1.06 21.89
C ASP A 537 -35.92 -0.99 20.73
N ALA A 538 -34.77 -0.33 20.93
CA ALA A 538 -33.75 -0.19 19.89
C ALA A 538 -33.15 -1.54 19.47
N GLY A 539 -33.01 -2.48 20.41
CA GLY A 539 -32.59 -3.85 20.13
C GLY A 539 -33.72 -4.67 19.52
N LEU A 540 -34.94 -4.55 20.06
CA LEU A 540 -36.09 -5.34 19.62
C LEU A 540 -36.49 -5.01 18.19
N LEU A 541 -36.46 -3.75 17.78
CA LEU A 541 -36.72 -3.33 16.40
C LEU A 541 -35.77 -3.99 15.39
N ALA A 542 -34.55 -4.37 15.79
CA ALA A 542 -33.62 -5.09 14.92
C ALA A 542 -34.12 -6.49 14.55
N LEU A 543 -34.96 -7.12 15.39
CA LEU A 543 -35.56 -8.42 15.12
C LEU A 543 -36.53 -8.42 13.95
N SER A 544 -36.97 -7.26 13.46
CA SER A 544 -37.92 -7.14 12.34
C SER A 544 -37.46 -7.82 11.03
N SER A 545 -36.16 -8.07 10.87
CA SER A 545 -35.59 -8.81 9.73
C SER A 545 -35.71 -10.33 9.87
N MET A 546 -35.94 -10.86 11.07
CA MET A 546 -35.90 -12.29 11.40
C MET A 546 -37.24 -12.99 11.14
N LYS A 547 -37.62 -13.10 9.87
CA LYS A 547 -38.93 -13.63 9.43
C LYS A 547 -39.22 -15.08 9.84
N SER A 548 -38.21 -15.84 10.27
CA SER A 548 -38.35 -17.22 10.75
C SER A 548 -38.76 -17.33 12.21
N LEU A 549 -38.78 -16.22 12.97
CA LEU A 549 -39.19 -16.22 14.38
C LEU A 549 -40.67 -16.57 14.50
N CYS A 550 -40.94 -17.61 15.29
CA CYS A 550 -42.27 -18.12 15.60
C CYS A 550 -42.64 -17.88 17.07
N SER A 551 -41.65 -17.85 17.96
CA SER A 551 -41.83 -17.60 19.38
C SER A 551 -40.79 -16.61 19.91
N LEU A 552 -41.27 -15.57 20.60
CA LEU A 552 -40.44 -14.52 21.17
C LEU A 552 -40.93 -14.18 22.57
N ASN A 553 -40.10 -14.43 23.58
CA ASN A 553 -40.38 -14.03 24.95
C ASN A 553 -39.58 -12.76 25.29
N MET A 554 -40.29 -11.67 25.58
CA MET A 554 -39.77 -10.34 25.94
C MET A 554 -40.22 -9.93 27.34
N ASN A 555 -40.65 -10.88 28.16
CA ASN A 555 -41.12 -10.63 29.52
C ASN A 555 -40.06 -9.89 30.35
N SER A 556 -40.47 -8.88 31.10
CA SER A 556 -39.58 -8.08 31.96
C SER A 556 -38.40 -7.44 31.20
N THR A 557 -38.61 -7.05 29.94
CA THR A 557 -37.67 -6.21 29.16
C THR A 557 -38.17 -4.76 29.09
N LYS A 558 -37.37 -3.84 28.53
CA LYS A 558 -37.76 -2.43 28.35
C LYS A 558 -38.49 -2.21 27.01
N LEU A 559 -39.56 -2.97 26.78
CA LEU A 559 -40.41 -2.91 25.59
C LEU A 559 -41.56 -1.91 25.77
N THR A 560 -41.76 -1.02 24.80
CA THR A 560 -42.91 -0.12 24.68
C THR A 560 -44.04 -0.67 23.80
N ALA A 561 -45.26 -0.14 23.97
CA ALA A 561 -46.42 -0.53 23.17
C ALA A 561 -46.25 -0.25 21.67
N ASP A 562 -45.67 0.91 21.32
CA ASP A 562 -45.43 1.29 19.92
C ASP A 562 -44.50 0.29 19.22
N THR A 563 -43.41 -0.09 19.89
CA THR A 563 -42.44 -1.05 19.35
C THR A 563 -43.03 -2.44 19.20
N TYR A 564 -43.91 -2.85 20.12
CA TYR A 564 -44.61 -4.13 20.04
C TYR A 564 -45.51 -4.23 18.81
N GLU A 565 -46.32 -3.20 18.53
CA GLU A 565 -47.18 -3.17 17.34
C GLU A 565 -46.35 -3.21 16.05
N ASP A 566 -45.23 -2.47 16.04
CA ASP A 566 -44.27 -2.46 14.94
C ASP A 566 -43.67 -3.85 14.65
N LEU A 567 -43.32 -4.60 15.69
CA LEU A 567 -42.77 -5.96 15.57
C LEU A 567 -43.82 -6.95 15.09
N LYS A 568 -45.04 -6.85 15.63
CA LYS A 568 -46.17 -7.68 15.22
C LYS A 568 -46.52 -7.48 13.74
N ALA A 569 -46.43 -6.24 13.24
CA ALA A 569 -46.64 -5.94 11.82
C ALA A 569 -45.52 -6.50 10.92
N LYS A 570 -44.26 -6.48 11.38
CA LYS A 570 -43.09 -6.87 10.58
C LYS A 570 -42.75 -8.37 10.64
N LEU A 571 -43.24 -9.09 11.65
CA LEU A 571 -42.97 -10.53 11.86
C LEU A 571 -44.22 -11.39 11.60
N PRO A 572 -44.48 -11.80 10.35
CA PRO A 572 -45.74 -12.47 9.96
C PRO A 572 -45.90 -13.89 10.52
N ASN A 573 -44.81 -14.54 10.94
CA ASN A 573 -44.82 -15.91 11.42
C ASN A 573 -44.85 -16.02 12.96
N LEU A 574 -44.87 -14.90 13.66
CA LEU A 574 -44.80 -14.85 15.11
C LEU A 574 -46.14 -15.26 15.73
N LYS A 575 -46.16 -16.39 16.45
CA LYS A 575 -47.37 -16.98 17.04
C LYS A 575 -47.41 -16.84 18.55
N ASP A 576 -46.28 -17.13 19.20
CA ASP A 576 -46.18 -17.17 20.66
C ASP A 576 -45.34 -15.98 21.13
N VAL A 577 -46.00 -14.96 21.67
CA VAL A 577 -45.34 -13.76 22.19
C VAL A 577 -45.70 -13.54 23.64
N ASP A 578 -44.69 -13.38 24.49
CA ASP A 578 -44.86 -13.04 25.90
C ASP A 578 -44.27 -11.64 26.16
N VAL A 579 -45.14 -10.70 26.51
CA VAL A 579 -44.80 -9.31 26.84
C VAL A 579 -45.11 -8.95 28.29
N ARG A 580 -45.42 -9.94 29.15
CA ARG A 580 -45.79 -9.66 30.55
C ARG A 580 -44.71 -8.84 31.26
N TYR A 581 -45.14 -7.96 32.15
CA TYR A 581 -44.26 -7.06 32.90
C TYR A 581 -43.40 -6.14 32.02
N THR A 582 -43.94 -5.75 30.86
CA THR A 582 -43.43 -4.65 30.01
C THR A 582 -44.50 -3.55 29.92
N GLU A 583 -44.19 -2.43 29.27
CA GLU A 583 -45.19 -1.37 29.04
C GLU A 583 -46.25 -1.78 28.00
N ALA A 584 -45.96 -2.80 27.18
CA ALA A 584 -46.87 -3.34 26.17
C ALA A 584 -47.86 -4.39 26.70
N TRP A 585 -47.84 -4.71 28.00
CA TRP A 585 -48.78 -5.63 28.66
C TRP A 585 -50.02 -4.90 29.19
#